data_AF-A0A3D0PJA0-F1
#
_entry.id   AF-A0A3D0PJA0-F1
#
_cell.length_a   1.000
_cell.length_b   1.000
_cell.length_c   1.000
_cell.angle_alpha   90.00
_cell.angle_beta   90.00
_cell.angle_gamma   90.00
#
_symmetry.space_group_name_H-M   'P 1'
#
loop_
_entity.id
_entity.type
_entity.pdbx_description
1 polymer ?
#
loop_
_entity_poly.entity_id
_entity_poly.type
_entity_poly.pdbx_seq_one_letter_code
_entity_poly.pdbx_strand_id
1 'polypeptide(L)'
;MGGKPSMAEIERLREVKAKITNYELRITNTENELNILLVQLPNITHESVPVGKDDTENVVYKKWSSSDPEKGSIKKPKFSIKPHYEIGKALDLIDEEKGAKVAGSRFWYLKNELVYLEFALLHYALEFLKKEGFTPVIPPMIVRERALYGTGFFPADEHEIYRLANPEFTVEGENIISNVIPSWNDPKQFLIGTAEVPLAAYHADDTLDLSKPLKYCGFSSCFRREAGTYGKDMKGILRGHQFDKIEMFIFAS
;
A
#
# COMPACT_ATOMS: atom_id res chain seq x y z
N MET A 1 34.00 -48.79 24.15
CA MET A 1 34.39 -47.63 24.98
C MET A 1 33.16 -46.78 25.20
N GLY A 2 32.64 -46.73 26.43
CA GLY A 2 31.39 -46.06 26.76
C GLY A 2 31.22 -46.05 28.28
N GLY A 3 32.12 -45.36 28.97
CA GLY A 3 32.01 -45.11 30.40
C GLY A 3 30.92 -44.07 30.65
N LYS A 4 30.19 -44.20 31.77
CA LYS A 4 29.25 -43.16 32.19
C LYS A 4 30.01 -41.83 32.35
N PRO A 5 29.48 -40.70 31.87
CA PRO A 5 30.12 -39.40 32.02
C PRO A 5 30.38 -39.11 33.50
N SER A 6 31.56 -38.57 33.79
CA SER A 6 31.95 -38.12 35.12
C SER A 6 31.06 -36.97 35.60
N MET A 7 30.96 -36.79 36.92
CA MET A 7 30.18 -35.68 37.49
C MET A 7 30.66 -34.30 37.01
N ALA A 8 31.96 -34.15 36.75
CA ALA A 8 32.54 -32.93 36.19
C ALA A 8 32.09 -32.69 34.73
N GLU A 9 31.99 -33.75 33.92
CA GLU A 9 31.47 -33.66 32.54
C GLU A 9 29.97 -33.32 32.52
N ILE A 10 29.19 -33.89 33.44
CA ILE A 10 27.76 -33.58 33.59
C ILE A 10 27.56 -32.11 33.96
N GLU A 11 28.33 -31.59 34.90
CA GLU A 11 28.22 -30.18 35.32
C GLU A 11 28.65 -29.22 34.21
N ARG A 12 29.75 -29.52 33.52
CA ARG A 12 30.18 -28.76 32.34
C ARG A 12 29.10 -28.73 31.24
N LEU A 13 28.43 -29.84 30.97
CA LEU A 13 27.35 -29.90 29.98
C LEU A 13 26.13 -29.05 30.40
N ARG A 14 25.82 -28.96 31.70
CA ARG A 14 24.77 -28.07 32.22
C ARG A 14 25.13 -26.61 32.03
N GLU A 15 26.36 -26.22 32.35
CA GLU A 15 26.85 -24.86 32.13
C GLU A 15 26.82 -24.47 30.65
N VAL A 16 27.27 -25.37 29.77
CA VAL A 16 27.23 -25.15 28.31
C VAL A 16 25.79 -25.00 27.84
N LYS A 17 24.86 -25.85 28.29
CA LYS A 17 23.43 -25.73 27.96
C LYS A 17 22.85 -24.39 28.40
N ALA A 18 23.16 -23.94 29.62
CA ALA A 18 22.71 -22.66 30.13
C ALA A 18 23.26 -21.47 29.32
N LYS A 19 24.54 -21.54 28.91
CA LYS A 19 25.16 -20.53 28.03
C LYS A 19 24.51 -20.51 26.65
N ILE A 20 24.23 -21.67 26.05
CA ILE A 20 23.53 -21.78 24.76
C ILE A 20 22.17 -21.09 24.85
N THR A 21 21.35 -21.44 25.84
CA THR A 21 20.03 -20.82 26.03
C THR A 21 20.12 -19.30 26.24
N ASN A 22 21.14 -18.82 26.97
CA ASN A 22 21.35 -17.37 27.12
C ASN A 22 21.75 -16.70 25.79
N TYR A 23 22.65 -17.31 25.01
CA TYR A 23 23.06 -16.76 23.72
C TYR A 23 21.95 -16.81 22.68
N GLU A 24 21.14 -17.87 22.64
CA GLU A 24 19.94 -17.94 21.79
C GLU A 24 18.98 -16.80 22.10
N LEU A 25 18.67 -16.56 23.38
CA LEU A 25 17.80 -15.45 23.78
C LEU A 25 18.39 -14.08 23.38
N ARG A 26 19.71 -13.91 23.55
CA ARG A 26 20.38 -12.66 23.16
C ARG A 26 20.35 -12.44 21.64
N ILE A 27 20.59 -13.49 20.86
CA ILE A 27 20.48 -13.43 19.39
C ILE A 27 19.08 -13.00 19.00
N THR A 28 18.04 -13.70 19.49
CA THR A 28 16.64 -13.34 19.19
C THR A 28 16.36 -11.87 19.52
N ASN A 29 16.73 -11.40 20.72
CA ASN A 29 16.46 -10.02 21.11
C ASN A 29 17.21 -8.99 20.25
N THR A 30 18.50 -9.22 19.99
CA THR A 30 19.30 -8.32 19.15
C THR A 30 18.85 -8.32 17.69
N GLU A 31 18.46 -9.47 17.14
CA GLU A 31 17.90 -9.55 15.78
C GLU A 31 16.57 -8.80 15.68
N ASN A 32 15.73 -8.86 16.72
CA ASN A 32 14.48 -8.11 16.76
C ASN A 32 14.74 -6.60 16.80
N GLU A 33 15.64 -6.13 17.66
CA GLU A 33 16.04 -4.72 17.71
C GLU A 33 16.59 -4.24 16.37
N LEU A 34 17.46 -5.04 15.74
CA LEU A 34 18.01 -4.76 14.42
C LEU A 34 16.89 -4.65 13.37
N ASN A 35 15.99 -5.63 13.32
CA ASN A 35 14.91 -5.66 12.34
C ASN A 35 13.95 -4.48 12.52
N ILE A 36 13.65 -4.06 13.77
CA ILE A 36 12.83 -2.87 14.04
C ILE A 36 13.44 -1.62 13.42
N LEU A 37 14.77 -1.49 13.49
CA LEU A 37 15.48 -0.37 12.89
C LEU A 37 15.54 -0.47 11.37
N LEU A 38 15.80 -1.66 10.82
CA LEU A 38 15.93 -1.88 9.38
C LEU A 38 14.63 -1.57 8.64
N VAL A 39 13.46 -1.96 9.16
CA VAL A 39 12.17 -1.71 8.50
C VAL A 39 11.77 -0.23 8.46
N GLN A 40 12.44 0.63 9.23
CA GLN A 40 12.19 2.08 9.25
C GLN A 40 13.07 2.84 8.26
N LEU A 41 14.10 2.20 7.68
CA LEU A 41 14.98 2.87 6.73
C LEU A 41 14.27 3.06 5.39
N PRO A 42 14.19 4.29 4.87
CA PRO A 42 13.67 4.52 3.53
C PRO A 42 14.64 3.94 2.49
N ASN A 43 14.14 3.73 1.27
CA ASN A 43 15.00 3.34 0.17
C ASN A 43 16.03 4.45 -0.15
N ILE A 44 17.22 4.04 -0.59
CA ILE A 44 18.25 4.97 -1.04
C ILE A 44 17.79 5.60 -2.36
N THR A 45 17.85 6.93 -2.45
CA THR A 45 17.47 7.64 -3.66
C THR A 45 18.51 7.41 -4.78
N HIS A 46 18.03 7.29 -6.01
CA HIS A 46 18.91 7.24 -7.18
C HIS A 46 19.63 8.58 -7.38
N GLU A 47 20.85 8.57 -7.92
CA GLU A 47 21.67 9.77 -8.13
C GLU A 47 21.03 10.83 -9.05
N SER A 48 20.08 10.41 -9.89
CA SER A 48 19.33 11.31 -10.77
C SER A 48 18.20 12.07 -10.08
N VAL A 49 17.87 11.75 -8.83
CA VAL A 49 16.80 12.42 -8.09
C VAL A 49 17.29 13.79 -7.63
N PRO A 50 16.64 14.90 -8.05
CA PRO A 50 17.01 16.23 -7.59
C PRO A 50 16.88 16.33 -6.07
N VAL A 51 17.86 16.95 -5.43
CA VAL A 51 17.78 17.28 -3.99
C VAL A 51 16.74 18.38 -3.82
N GLY A 52 15.76 18.12 -2.96
CA GLY A 52 14.77 19.11 -2.57
C GLY A 52 14.20 18.81 -1.19
N LYS A 53 13.74 19.85 -0.50
CA LYS A 53 13.19 19.74 0.86
C LYS A 53 11.73 19.24 0.87
N ASP A 54 10.92 19.74 -0.06
CA ASP A 54 9.50 19.48 -0.15
C ASP A 54 9.00 19.60 -1.59
N ASP A 55 7.68 19.48 -1.79
CA ASP A 55 7.06 19.45 -3.11
C ASP A 55 7.21 20.74 -3.91
N THR A 56 7.57 21.87 -3.26
CA THR A 56 7.79 23.16 -3.94
C THR A 56 9.09 23.20 -4.74
N GLU A 57 10.04 22.31 -4.43
CA GLU A 57 11.35 22.20 -5.09
C GLU A 57 11.36 21.11 -6.19
N ASN A 58 10.21 20.48 -6.47
CA ASN A 58 10.08 19.51 -7.55
C ASN A 58 10.37 20.14 -8.92
N VAL A 59 11.16 19.44 -9.74
CA VAL A 59 11.51 19.89 -11.09
C VAL A 59 10.48 19.39 -12.11
N VAL A 60 9.83 20.32 -12.82
CA VAL A 60 8.93 19.97 -13.92
C VAL A 60 9.74 19.47 -15.12
N TYR A 61 9.69 18.16 -15.37
CA TYR A 61 10.41 17.53 -16.47
C TYR A 61 9.79 17.80 -17.85
N LYS A 62 8.45 17.71 -17.95
CA LYS A 62 7.72 17.87 -19.22
C LYS A 62 6.31 18.40 -18.98
N LYS A 63 5.80 19.20 -19.92
CA LYS A 63 4.39 19.61 -20.01
C LYS A 63 3.84 19.13 -21.35
N TRP A 64 2.57 18.73 -21.40
CA TRP A 64 1.92 18.26 -22.63
C TRP A 64 0.45 18.67 -22.67
N SER A 65 -0.03 19.03 -23.85
CA SER A 65 -1.44 19.16 -24.17
C SER A 65 -1.68 18.72 -25.61
N SER A 66 -2.88 18.24 -25.95
CA SER A 66 -3.19 17.83 -27.33
C SER A 66 -3.13 19.00 -28.33
N SER A 67 -3.34 20.24 -27.85
CA SER A 67 -3.27 21.44 -28.67
C SER A 67 -1.89 22.09 -28.74
N ASP A 68 -0.99 21.75 -27.82
CA ASP A 68 0.40 22.25 -27.75
C ASP A 68 1.31 21.17 -27.12
N PRO A 69 1.68 20.13 -27.88
CA PRO A 69 2.43 18.98 -27.35
C PRO A 69 3.84 19.30 -26.84
N GLU A 70 4.42 20.43 -27.27
CA GLU A 70 5.77 20.84 -26.91
C GLU A 70 5.81 21.65 -25.60
N LYS A 71 4.89 22.60 -25.42
CA LYS A 71 4.89 23.49 -24.26
C LYS A 71 3.83 23.12 -23.22
N GLY A 72 2.88 22.28 -23.59
CA GLY A 72 1.74 21.88 -22.76
C GLY A 72 0.82 23.04 -22.37
N SER A 73 0.77 24.10 -23.19
CA SER A 73 -0.12 25.22 -22.91
C SER A 73 -1.58 24.83 -23.20
N ILE A 74 -2.51 25.34 -22.38
CA ILE A 74 -3.94 25.10 -22.53
C ILE A 74 -4.62 26.45 -22.73
N LYS A 75 -5.43 26.55 -23.80
CA LYS A 75 -6.28 27.74 -24.01
C LYS A 75 -7.41 27.73 -23.00
N LYS A 76 -7.48 28.77 -22.15
CA LYS A 76 -8.59 28.92 -21.21
C LYS A 76 -9.92 29.06 -21.99
N PRO A 77 -10.99 28.39 -21.54
CA PRO A 77 -12.31 28.58 -22.14
C PRO A 77 -12.78 30.02 -21.99
N LYS A 78 -13.68 30.46 -22.89
CA LYS A 78 -14.29 31.81 -22.86
C LYS A 78 -15.42 31.95 -21.83
N PHE A 79 -15.58 30.99 -20.93
CA PHE A 79 -16.60 30.96 -19.89
C PHE A 79 -15.97 30.66 -18.53
N SER A 80 -16.70 30.96 -17.45
CA SER A 80 -16.25 30.66 -16.09
C SER A 80 -16.27 29.15 -15.83
N ILE A 81 -15.10 28.57 -15.51
CA ILE A 81 -14.98 27.14 -15.23
C ILE A 81 -15.63 26.84 -13.88
N LYS A 82 -16.64 25.98 -13.89
CA LYS A 82 -17.22 25.43 -12.67
C LYS A 82 -16.38 24.24 -12.18
N PRO A 83 -16.19 24.09 -10.86
CA PRO A 83 -15.53 22.92 -10.31
C PRO A 83 -16.39 21.67 -10.52
N HIS A 84 -15.76 20.49 -10.52
CA HIS A 84 -16.42 19.22 -10.81
C HIS A 84 -17.58 18.91 -9.86
N TYR A 85 -17.48 19.29 -8.58
CA TYR A 85 -18.56 19.07 -7.60
C TYR A 85 -19.81 19.93 -7.88
N GLU A 86 -19.65 21.14 -8.42
CA GLU A 86 -20.80 21.98 -8.82
C GLU A 86 -21.49 21.42 -10.05
N ILE A 87 -20.71 20.95 -11.03
CA ILE A 87 -21.23 20.30 -12.23
C ILE A 87 -21.95 19.00 -11.85
N GLY A 88 -21.29 18.17 -11.03
CA GLY A 88 -21.81 16.89 -10.57
C GLY A 88 -23.12 17.05 -9.79
N LYS A 89 -23.21 18.04 -8.90
CA LYS A 89 -24.46 18.34 -8.19
C LYS A 89 -25.56 18.85 -9.12
N ALA A 90 -25.23 19.76 -10.04
CA ALA A 90 -26.21 20.35 -10.96
C ALA A 90 -26.82 19.32 -11.93
N LEU A 91 -26.08 18.26 -12.25
CA LEU A 91 -26.49 17.18 -13.14
C LEU A 91 -26.96 15.93 -12.40
N ASP A 92 -27.08 15.98 -11.07
CA ASP A 92 -27.45 14.83 -10.22
C ASP A 92 -26.52 13.61 -10.37
N LEU A 93 -25.22 13.86 -10.58
CA LEU A 93 -24.19 12.84 -10.80
C LEU A 93 -23.34 12.54 -9.56
N ILE A 94 -23.19 13.50 -8.64
CA ILE A 94 -22.38 13.36 -7.42
C ILE A 94 -23.23 13.80 -6.23
N ASP A 95 -23.43 12.89 -5.27
CA ASP A 95 -24.16 13.16 -4.04
C ASP A 95 -23.25 12.99 -2.80
N GLU A 96 -22.57 14.08 -2.46
CA GLU A 96 -21.71 14.18 -1.27
C GLU A 96 -22.53 14.24 0.02
N GLU A 97 -23.75 14.78 -0.01
CA GLU A 97 -24.59 14.93 1.19
C GLU A 97 -25.06 13.55 1.67
N LYS A 98 -25.56 12.71 0.76
CA LYS A 98 -25.95 11.34 1.10
C LYS A 98 -24.75 10.47 1.41
N GLY A 99 -23.62 10.65 0.72
CA GLY A 99 -22.36 9.98 1.05
C GLY A 99 -21.95 10.30 2.49
N ALA A 100 -21.92 11.59 2.85
CA ALA A 100 -21.60 12.05 4.19
C ALA A 100 -22.57 11.55 5.26
N LYS A 101 -23.87 11.52 4.95
CA LYS A 101 -24.89 11.00 5.86
C LYS A 101 -24.69 9.52 6.18
N VAL A 102 -24.25 8.71 5.22
CA VAL A 102 -24.17 7.25 5.35
C VAL A 102 -22.82 6.81 5.93
N ALA A 103 -21.72 7.37 5.44
CA ALA A 103 -20.36 6.88 5.73
C ALA A 103 -19.44 7.93 6.38
N GLY A 104 -19.93 9.17 6.59
CA GLY A 104 -19.13 10.29 7.09
C GLY A 104 -18.44 11.09 5.99
N SER A 105 -17.68 12.13 6.37
CA SER A 105 -17.00 13.00 5.40
C SER A 105 -16.11 12.23 4.42
N ARG A 106 -15.85 12.80 3.24
CA ARG A 106 -14.99 12.20 2.18
C ARG A 106 -15.55 10.91 1.56
N PHE A 107 -16.86 10.70 1.66
CA PHE A 107 -17.60 9.71 0.90
C PHE A 107 -18.67 10.40 0.04
N TRP A 108 -19.00 9.79 -1.09
CA TRP A 108 -19.98 10.30 -2.05
C TRP A 108 -20.68 9.13 -2.74
N TYR A 109 -21.86 9.39 -3.29
CA TYR A 109 -22.45 8.52 -4.31
C TYR A 109 -22.15 9.08 -5.69
N LEU A 110 -21.76 8.21 -6.62
CA LEU A 110 -21.78 8.49 -8.05
C LEU A 110 -23.10 8.00 -8.63
N LYS A 111 -23.66 8.76 -9.57
CA LYS A 111 -25.00 8.54 -10.11
C LYS A 111 -25.05 8.70 -11.63
N ASN A 112 -26.09 8.10 -12.21
CA ASN A 112 -26.48 8.23 -13.61
C ASN A 112 -25.29 8.03 -14.58
N GLU A 113 -25.10 8.93 -15.53
CA GLU A 113 -24.09 8.84 -16.58
C GLU A 113 -22.65 8.78 -16.04
N LEU A 114 -22.41 9.33 -14.84
CA LEU A 114 -21.08 9.32 -14.24
C LEU A 114 -20.65 7.92 -13.79
N VAL A 115 -21.59 7.06 -13.39
CA VAL A 115 -21.31 5.65 -13.07
C VAL A 115 -20.82 4.91 -14.32
N TYR A 116 -21.50 5.10 -15.45
CA TYR A 116 -21.09 4.47 -16.71
C TYR A 116 -19.76 5.04 -17.20
N LEU A 117 -19.51 6.34 -17.01
CA LEU A 117 -18.24 6.95 -17.36
C LEU A 117 -17.08 6.37 -16.54
N GLU A 118 -17.27 6.12 -15.23
CA GLU A 118 -16.25 5.48 -14.41
C GLU A 118 -15.89 4.08 -14.92
N PHE A 119 -16.89 3.23 -15.17
CA PHE A 119 -16.63 1.91 -15.77
C PHE A 119 -15.98 1.99 -17.16
N ALA A 120 -16.36 2.97 -17.97
CA ALA A 120 -15.76 3.19 -19.28
C ALA A 120 -14.27 3.58 -19.17
N LEU A 121 -13.91 4.43 -18.21
CA LEU A 121 -12.52 4.81 -17.94
C LEU A 121 -11.68 3.62 -17.45
N LEU A 122 -12.22 2.82 -16.52
CA LEU A 122 -11.58 1.61 -16.01
C LEU A 122 -11.34 0.60 -17.14
N HIS A 123 -12.35 0.34 -17.96
CA HIS A 123 -12.24 -0.58 -19.09
C HIS A 123 -11.26 -0.06 -20.15
N TYR A 124 -11.28 1.23 -20.46
CA TYR A 124 -10.32 1.85 -21.37
C TYR A 124 -8.88 1.67 -20.89
N ALA A 125 -8.61 1.93 -19.60
CA ALA A 125 -7.27 1.77 -19.03
C ALA A 125 -6.80 0.30 -19.08
N LEU A 126 -7.68 -0.66 -18.75
CA LEU A 126 -7.35 -2.09 -18.85
C LEU A 126 -7.03 -2.52 -20.28
N GLU A 127 -7.85 -2.14 -21.26
CA GLU A 127 -7.61 -2.47 -22.66
C GLU A 127 -6.36 -1.79 -23.22
N PHE A 128 -6.06 -0.57 -22.78
CA PHE A 128 -4.81 0.11 -23.12
C PHE A 128 -3.60 -0.67 -22.58
N LEU A 129 -3.59 -0.99 -21.28
CA LEU A 129 -2.46 -1.67 -20.64
C LEU A 129 -2.27 -3.10 -21.14
N LYS A 130 -3.36 -3.80 -21.48
CA LYS A 130 -3.30 -5.12 -22.11
C LYS A 130 -2.54 -5.09 -23.44
N LYS A 131 -2.72 -4.05 -24.25
CA LYS A 131 -1.97 -3.85 -25.51
C LYS A 131 -0.48 -3.59 -25.25
N GLU A 132 -0.14 -2.98 -24.12
CA GLU A 132 1.24 -2.76 -23.65
C GLU A 132 1.86 -4.00 -22.95
N GLY A 133 1.14 -5.14 -22.98
CA GLY A 133 1.62 -6.42 -22.47
C GLY A 133 1.42 -6.64 -20.97
N PHE A 134 0.56 -5.86 -20.31
CA PHE A 134 0.17 -6.10 -18.92
C PHE A 134 -0.91 -7.18 -18.83
N THR A 135 -0.79 -8.03 -17.81
CA THR A 135 -1.83 -9.00 -17.45
C THR A 135 -2.85 -8.34 -16.54
N PRO A 136 -4.14 -8.24 -16.93
CA PRO A 136 -5.18 -7.68 -16.08
C PRO A 136 -5.51 -8.63 -14.92
N VAL A 137 -5.58 -8.08 -13.71
CA VAL A 137 -5.85 -8.82 -12.46
C VAL A 137 -6.84 -8.05 -11.59
N ILE A 138 -7.69 -8.78 -10.86
CA ILE A 138 -8.44 -8.25 -9.72
C ILE A 138 -7.84 -8.88 -8.47
N PRO A 139 -6.96 -8.17 -7.74
CA PRO A 139 -6.34 -8.72 -6.54
C PRO A 139 -7.30 -8.70 -5.33
N PRO A 140 -6.98 -9.43 -4.24
CA PRO A 140 -7.68 -9.30 -2.97
C PRO A 140 -7.59 -7.85 -2.44
N MET A 141 -8.73 -7.30 -1.99
CA MET A 141 -8.78 -5.96 -1.37
C MET A 141 -8.59 -5.99 0.15
N ILE A 142 -8.48 -7.20 0.71
CA ILE A 142 -8.16 -7.46 2.11
C ILE A 142 -6.86 -8.25 2.14
N VAL A 143 -5.86 -7.75 2.86
CA VAL A 143 -4.53 -8.35 2.95
C VAL A 143 -4.13 -8.63 4.39
N ARG A 144 -3.15 -9.52 4.55
CA ARG A 144 -2.47 -9.76 5.83
C ARG A 144 -1.45 -8.66 6.10
N GLU A 145 -1.14 -8.45 7.37
CA GLU A 145 -0.14 -7.46 7.81
C GLU A 145 1.23 -7.63 7.14
N ARG A 146 1.67 -8.87 6.93
CA ARG A 146 2.92 -9.20 6.25
C ARG A 146 3.05 -8.54 4.88
N ALA A 147 1.96 -8.46 4.11
CA ALA A 147 1.98 -7.83 2.80
C ALA A 147 2.27 -6.32 2.90
N LEU A 148 1.75 -5.65 3.93
CA LEU A 148 1.96 -4.22 4.16
C LEU A 148 3.42 -3.92 4.53
N TYR A 149 4.04 -4.77 5.35
CA TYR A 149 5.48 -4.70 5.63
C TYR A 149 6.31 -4.94 4.36
N GLY A 150 5.95 -5.94 3.55
CA GLY A 150 6.65 -6.25 2.30
C GLY A 150 6.65 -5.11 1.28
N THR A 151 5.68 -4.19 1.38
CA THR A 151 5.56 -3.00 0.52
C THR A 151 5.96 -1.69 1.20
N GLY A 152 6.47 -1.72 2.42
CA GLY A 152 6.90 -0.52 3.16
C GLY A 152 5.77 0.36 3.72
N PHE A 153 4.49 0.01 3.48
CA PHE A 153 3.36 0.68 4.12
C PHE A 153 3.45 0.56 5.64
N PHE A 154 3.86 -0.59 6.16
CA PHE A 154 4.11 -0.76 7.58
C PHE A 154 5.63 -0.78 7.83
N PRO A 155 6.12 -0.04 8.85
CA PRO A 155 5.38 0.76 9.83
C PRO A 155 5.09 2.23 9.40
N ALA A 156 5.59 2.69 8.26
CA ALA A 156 5.63 4.13 7.90
C ALA A 156 4.23 4.80 7.81
N ASP A 157 3.29 4.14 7.13
CA ASP A 157 1.97 4.65 6.78
C ASP A 157 0.84 3.88 7.48
N GLU A 158 1.10 3.24 8.63
CA GLU A 158 0.11 2.43 9.35
C GLU A 158 -1.17 3.23 9.67
N HIS A 159 -1.02 4.51 10.01
CA HIS A 159 -2.11 5.42 10.31
C HIS A 159 -3.04 5.69 9.13
N GLU A 160 -2.60 5.45 7.89
CA GLU A 160 -3.40 5.61 6.66
C GLU A 160 -4.22 4.36 6.30
N ILE A 161 -3.95 3.22 6.93
CA ILE A 161 -4.57 1.93 6.58
C ILE A 161 -5.72 1.59 7.52
N TYR A 162 -6.82 1.09 6.95
CA TYR A 162 -7.94 0.57 7.73
C TYR A 162 -7.68 -0.88 8.15
N ARG A 163 -7.67 -1.13 9.46
CA ARG A 163 -7.66 -2.48 10.04
C ARG A 163 -9.10 -2.99 10.19
N LEU A 164 -9.36 -4.22 9.76
CA LEU A 164 -10.63 -4.89 9.99
C LEU A 164 -10.65 -5.48 11.40
N ALA A 165 -11.68 -5.13 12.18
CA ALA A 165 -11.92 -5.75 13.47
C ALA A 165 -12.68 -7.06 13.26
N ASN A 166 -12.09 -8.19 13.66
CA ASN A 166 -12.78 -9.46 13.71
C ASN A 166 -12.82 -9.95 15.17
N PRO A 167 -14.02 -10.05 15.79
CA PRO A 167 -14.17 -10.45 17.18
C PRO A 167 -13.71 -11.89 17.47
N GLU A 168 -13.57 -12.75 16.45
CA GLU A 168 -13.02 -14.10 16.63
C GLU A 168 -11.49 -14.12 16.72
N PHE A 169 -10.83 -13.05 16.27
CA PHE A 169 -9.37 -12.91 16.25
C PHE A 169 -8.87 -11.75 17.11
N THR A 170 -9.75 -11.16 17.94
CA THR A 170 -9.31 -10.29 19.05
C THR A 170 -8.62 -11.17 20.08
N VAL A 171 -7.31 -11.33 19.91
CA VAL A 171 -6.47 -11.97 20.91
C VAL A 171 -6.39 -11.03 22.11
N GLU A 172 -7.10 -11.35 23.19
CA GLU A 172 -6.83 -10.75 24.49
C GLU A 172 -5.39 -11.09 24.89
N GLY A 173 -4.57 -10.05 25.08
CA GLY A 173 -3.14 -10.19 25.33
C GLY A 173 -2.38 -10.48 24.04
N GLU A 174 -1.92 -9.41 23.39
CA GLU A 174 -0.88 -9.50 22.37
C GLU A 174 0.34 -10.18 23.01
N ASN A 175 0.49 -11.49 22.81
CA ASN A 175 1.78 -12.14 22.96
C ASN A 175 2.64 -11.65 21.79
N ILE A 176 3.27 -10.49 22.01
CA ILE A 176 4.31 -9.88 21.20
C ILE A 176 5.53 -10.80 21.26
N ILE A 177 5.44 -11.99 20.65
CA ILE A 177 6.62 -12.80 20.37
C ILE A 177 7.09 -12.41 18.97
N SER A 178 7.58 -11.18 18.93
CA SER A 178 8.69 -10.67 18.12
C SER A 178 9.02 -11.39 16.82
N ASN A 179 8.18 -11.22 15.80
CA ASN A 179 8.69 -11.13 14.45
C ASN A 179 8.31 -9.74 13.97
N VAL A 180 9.30 -8.88 13.75
CA VAL A 180 9.08 -7.51 13.27
C VAL A 180 8.23 -7.51 12.00
N ILE A 181 8.43 -8.52 11.15
CA ILE A 181 7.56 -8.84 10.02
C ILE A 181 6.70 -10.05 10.40
N PRO A 182 5.37 -9.89 10.46
CA PRO A 182 4.43 -10.98 10.78
C PRO A 182 4.51 -12.14 9.78
N SER A 183 4.03 -13.31 10.22
CA SER A 183 3.83 -14.49 9.37
C SER A 183 2.59 -14.35 8.48
N TRP A 184 2.52 -15.09 7.38
CA TRP A 184 1.29 -15.22 6.58
C TRP A 184 0.10 -15.81 7.34
N ASN A 185 0.36 -16.51 8.46
CA ASN A 185 -0.67 -17.05 9.34
C ASN A 185 -1.18 -16.04 10.38
N ASP A 186 -0.63 -14.82 10.42
CA ASP A 186 -1.17 -13.77 11.31
C ASP A 186 -2.62 -13.46 10.93
N PRO A 187 -3.58 -13.50 11.87
CA PRO A 187 -4.99 -13.33 11.56
C PRO A 187 -5.38 -11.87 11.26
N LYS A 188 -4.52 -10.88 11.51
CA LYS A 188 -4.82 -9.48 11.25
C LYS A 188 -5.07 -9.23 9.77
N GLN A 189 -6.11 -8.46 9.49
CA GLN A 189 -6.58 -8.15 8.15
C GLN A 189 -6.77 -6.65 7.99
N PHE A 190 -6.42 -6.16 6.81
CA PHE A 190 -6.41 -4.73 6.49
C PHE A 190 -6.99 -4.52 5.09
N LEU A 191 -7.71 -3.42 4.91
CA LEU A 191 -8.11 -2.96 3.59
C LEU A 191 -6.91 -2.34 2.87
N ILE A 192 -6.79 -2.58 1.58
CA ILE A 192 -5.69 -2.04 0.78
C ILE A 192 -5.90 -0.56 0.44
N GLY A 193 -4.83 0.24 0.50
CA GLY A 193 -4.82 1.63 -0.01
C GLY A 193 -4.46 1.74 -1.50
N THR A 194 -4.16 0.61 -2.14
CA THR A 194 -3.73 0.46 -3.53
C THR A 194 -3.63 -1.02 -3.91
N ALA A 195 -3.90 -1.39 -5.16
CA ALA A 195 -3.65 -2.75 -5.68
C ALA A 195 -2.16 -3.12 -5.68
N GLU A 196 -1.25 -2.17 -5.52
CA GLU A 196 0.20 -2.41 -5.38
C GLU A 196 0.52 -3.42 -4.27
N VAL A 197 -0.11 -3.31 -3.09
CA VAL A 197 0.18 -4.19 -1.94
C VAL A 197 -0.03 -5.67 -2.28
N PRO A 198 -1.23 -6.10 -2.73
CA PRO A 198 -1.44 -7.50 -3.09
C PRO A 198 -0.72 -7.91 -4.38
N LEU A 199 -0.45 -6.99 -5.32
CA LEU A 199 0.32 -7.32 -6.54
C LEU A 199 1.80 -7.57 -6.22
N ALA A 200 2.41 -6.79 -5.33
CA ALA A 200 3.76 -7.01 -4.85
C ALA A 200 3.88 -8.32 -4.08
N ALA A 201 2.89 -8.62 -3.23
CA ALA A 201 2.83 -9.86 -2.46
C ALA A 201 2.47 -11.09 -3.30
N TYR A 202 2.06 -10.93 -4.57
CA TYR A 202 1.53 -12.03 -5.39
C TYR A 202 2.55 -13.17 -5.60
N HIS A 203 3.83 -12.81 -5.69
CA HIS A 203 4.95 -13.73 -5.82
C HIS A 203 5.82 -13.81 -4.56
N ALA A 204 5.25 -13.50 -3.40
CA ALA A 204 5.97 -13.64 -2.15
C ALA A 204 6.40 -15.11 -1.95
N ASP A 205 7.65 -15.30 -1.56
CA ASP A 205 8.28 -16.60 -1.33
C ASP A 205 8.47 -17.47 -2.61
N ASP A 206 8.14 -16.95 -3.80
CA ASP A 206 8.43 -17.57 -5.09
C ASP A 206 9.87 -17.28 -5.55
N THR A 207 10.43 -18.19 -6.37
CA THR A 207 11.62 -17.90 -7.19
C THR A 207 11.19 -17.61 -8.62
N LEU A 208 11.44 -16.39 -9.10
CA LEU A 208 10.98 -15.92 -10.40
C LEU A 208 12.07 -16.01 -11.48
N ASP A 209 11.69 -16.45 -12.68
CA ASP A 209 12.48 -16.23 -13.91
C ASP A 209 12.10 -14.85 -14.49
N LEU A 210 12.98 -13.87 -14.31
CA LEU A 210 12.82 -12.51 -14.81
C LEU A 210 13.61 -12.24 -16.10
N SER A 211 13.87 -13.29 -16.90
CA SER A 211 14.39 -13.12 -18.27
C SER A 211 13.50 -12.22 -19.14
N LYS A 212 12.22 -12.10 -18.77
CA LYS A 212 11.30 -11.04 -19.22
C LYS A 212 10.58 -10.46 -18.00
N PRO A 213 10.23 -9.16 -18.01
CA PRO A 213 9.50 -8.56 -16.91
C PRO A 213 8.09 -9.14 -16.82
N LEU A 214 7.64 -9.44 -15.60
CA LEU A 214 6.25 -9.78 -15.31
C LEU A 214 5.48 -8.48 -15.09
N LYS A 215 4.46 -8.22 -15.90
CA LYS A 215 3.69 -6.98 -15.90
C LYS A 215 2.23 -7.25 -15.53
N TYR A 216 1.73 -6.60 -14.50
CA TYR A 216 0.36 -6.72 -14.02
C TYR A 216 -0.35 -5.38 -14.00
N CYS A 217 -1.61 -5.34 -14.43
CA CYS A 217 -2.48 -4.19 -14.19
C CYS A 217 -3.67 -4.59 -13.30
N GLY A 218 -3.72 -4.04 -12.09
CA GLY A 218 -4.67 -4.43 -11.05
C GLY A 218 -5.80 -3.42 -10.89
N PHE A 219 -7.06 -3.86 -10.98
CA PHE A 219 -8.20 -3.05 -10.54
C PHE A 219 -8.51 -3.26 -9.06
N SER A 220 -8.65 -2.18 -8.30
CA SER A 220 -9.22 -2.26 -6.95
C SER A 220 -9.91 -0.97 -6.52
N SER A 221 -10.96 -1.10 -5.70
CA SER A 221 -11.32 -0.04 -4.76
C SER A 221 -10.23 0.08 -3.70
N CYS A 222 -9.76 1.30 -3.50
CA CYS A 222 -8.66 1.65 -2.61
C CYS A 222 -9.20 2.40 -1.40
N PHE A 223 -8.71 2.07 -0.21
CA PHE A 223 -9.18 2.62 1.05
C PHE A 223 -8.07 3.34 1.81
N ARG A 224 -8.25 4.63 2.11
CA ARG A 224 -7.26 5.45 2.82
C ARG A 224 -7.90 6.25 3.94
N ARG A 225 -7.28 6.29 5.11
CA ARG A 225 -7.81 7.06 6.24
C ARG A 225 -7.64 8.56 6.06
N GLU A 226 -6.77 9.02 5.16
CA GLU A 226 -6.54 10.43 4.84
C GLU A 226 -6.28 11.27 6.10
N ALA A 227 -5.56 10.68 7.08
CA ALA A 227 -5.33 11.31 8.36
C ALA A 227 -4.37 12.50 8.18
N GLY A 228 -4.55 13.53 9.01
CA GLY A 228 -3.73 14.75 8.92
C GLY A 228 -4.06 15.71 7.77
N THR A 229 -5.06 15.40 6.91
CA THR A 229 -5.43 16.24 5.76
C THR A 229 -6.51 17.30 6.06
N TYR A 230 -6.71 17.65 7.34
CA TYR A 230 -7.77 18.55 7.78
C TYR A 230 -7.81 19.86 6.98
N GLY A 231 -8.94 20.12 6.31
CA GLY A 231 -9.20 21.37 5.59
C GLY A 231 -8.72 21.41 4.12
N LYS A 232 -8.00 20.40 3.63
CA LYS A 232 -7.59 20.31 2.21
C LYS A 232 -8.53 19.41 1.41
N ASP A 233 -8.90 19.85 0.20
CA ASP A 233 -9.71 19.09 -0.77
C ASP A 233 -10.97 18.45 -0.16
N MET A 234 -11.73 19.25 0.60
CA MET A 234 -12.91 18.77 1.34
C MET A 234 -14.17 18.64 0.48
N LYS A 235 -14.12 19.01 -0.80
CA LYS A 235 -15.26 19.01 -1.73
C LYS A 235 -14.99 18.15 -2.95
N GLY A 236 -16.04 17.49 -3.40
CA GLY A 236 -16.04 16.59 -4.54
C GLY A 236 -15.24 15.32 -4.30
N ILE A 237 -14.82 14.71 -5.40
CA ILE A 237 -14.30 13.33 -5.43
C ILE A 237 -12.77 13.22 -5.62
N LEU A 238 -12.02 14.30 -5.32
CA LEU A 238 -10.57 14.32 -5.53
C LEU A 238 -9.81 13.61 -4.40
N ARG A 239 -10.29 13.70 -3.16
CA ARG A 239 -9.69 13.10 -1.97
C ARG A 239 -10.75 12.44 -1.11
N GLY A 240 -10.85 11.13 -1.23
CA GLY A 240 -11.85 10.28 -0.58
C GLY A 240 -11.24 9.18 0.27
N HIS A 241 -12.04 8.64 1.19
CA HIS A 241 -11.66 7.42 1.91
C HIS A 241 -11.75 6.17 1.03
N GLN A 242 -12.50 6.23 -0.07
CA GLN A 242 -12.64 5.18 -1.05
C GLN A 242 -12.54 5.78 -2.46
N PHE A 243 -11.77 5.16 -3.34
CA PHE A 243 -11.69 5.50 -4.76
C PHE A 243 -11.24 4.29 -5.58
N ASP A 244 -11.62 4.24 -6.86
CA ASP A 244 -11.22 3.16 -7.75
C ASP A 244 -9.93 3.51 -8.52
N LYS A 245 -9.07 2.50 -8.70
CA LYS A 245 -7.78 2.68 -9.38
C LYS A 245 -7.41 1.45 -10.21
N ILE A 246 -6.80 1.69 -11.37
CA ILE A 246 -6.01 0.70 -12.11
C ILE A 246 -4.54 0.97 -11.79
N GLU A 247 -3.88 0.00 -11.14
CA GLU A 247 -2.47 0.06 -10.78
C GLU A 247 -1.62 -0.73 -11.77
N MET A 248 -0.43 -0.23 -12.11
CA MET A 248 0.58 -1.01 -12.84
C MET A 248 1.63 -1.52 -11.85
N PHE A 249 1.96 -2.81 -11.92
CA PHE A 249 3.04 -3.40 -11.14
C PHE A 249 3.95 -4.23 -12.05
N ILE A 250 5.26 -4.10 -11.88
CA ILE A 250 6.25 -4.79 -12.72
C ILE A 250 7.31 -5.44 -11.83
N PHE A 251 7.50 -6.75 -11.99
CA PHE A 251 8.71 -7.43 -11.51
C PHE A 251 9.72 -7.45 -12.67
N ALA A 252 10.91 -6.90 -12.43
CA ALA A 252 11.97 -6.75 -13.42
C ALA A 252 13.34 -7.08 -12.83
N SER A 253 14.28 -7.46 -13.70
CA SER A 253 15.69 -7.76 -13.38
C SER A 253 16.53 -6.50 -13.17
#